data_AF-A0A0F9E7Z6-F1
#
_entry.id   AF-A0A0F9E7Z6-F1
#
_cell.length_a   1.000
_cell.length_b   1.000
_cell.length_c   1.000
_cell.angle_alpha   90.00
_cell.angle_beta   90.00
_cell.angle_gamma   90.00
#
_symmetry.space_group_name_H-M   'P 1'
#
loop_
_entity.id
_entity.type
_entity.pdbx_description
1 polymer ?
#
loop_
_entity_poly.entity_id
_entity_poly.type
_entity_poly.pdbx_seq_one_letter_code
_entity_poly.pdbx_strand_id
1 'polypeptide(L)' 'MPHATIKALAKGFLKTATKEVKKARDIIIEEGRSQAVSFVCDAIEAKTGLPSSVCRPVAKNVVQTLSKEIRKKLKP' A
#
# COMPACT_ATOMS: atom_id res chain seq x y z
N MET A 1 -10.72 11.03 -15.74
CA MET A 1 -11.15 9.85 -14.94
C MET A 1 -9.92 9.05 -14.49
N PRO A 2 -9.50 9.07 -13.20
CA PRO A 2 -8.43 8.16 -12.77
C PRO A 2 -8.66 7.40 -11.44
N HIS A 3 -9.78 7.57 -10.74
CA HIS A 3 -9.95 6.99 -9.40
C HIS A 3 -10.24 5.47 -9.39
N ALA A 4 -10.84 4.92 -10.45
CA ALA A 4 -11.18 3.50 -10.52
C ALA A 4 -9.92 2.61 -10.65
N THR A 5 -8.95 3.04 -11.46
CA THR A 5 -7.70 2.29 -11.73
C THR A 5 -6.82 2.19 -10.50
N ILE A 6 -6.72 3.27 -9.70
CA ILE A 6 -5.91 3.30 -8.48
C ILE A 6 -6.42 2.30 -7.44
N LYS A 7 -7.74 2.21 -7.26
CA LYS A 7 -8.35 1.23 -6.34
C LYS A 7 -8.18 -0.20 -6.84
N ALA A 8 -8.33 -0.43 -8.15
CA ALA A 8 -8.14 -1.75 -8.74
C ALA A 8 -6.68 -2.23 -8.59
N LEU A 9 -5.70 -1.36 -8.87
CA LEU A 9 -4.28 -1.63 -8.68
C LEU A 9 -3.94 -1.90 -7.21
N ALA A 10 -4.43 -1.07 -6.28
CA ALA A 10 -4.24 -1.27 -4.85
C ALA A 10 -4.79 -2.63 -4.39
N LYS A 11 -5.98 -3.01 -4.87
CA LYS A 11 -6.62 -4.29 -4.54
C LYS A 11 -5.89 -5.48 -5.17
N GLY A 12 -5.39 -5.31 -6.39
CA GLY A 12 -4.55 -6.29 -7.07
C GLY A 12 -3.27 -6.55 -6.29
N PHE A 13 -2.55 -5.48 -5.93
CA PHE A 13 -1.34 -5.54 -5.11
C PHE A 13 -1.61 -6.20 -3.74
N LEU A 14 -2.69 -5.83 -3.05
CA LEU A 14 -3.08 -6.47 -1.78
C LEU A 14 -3.31 -7.99 -1.91
N LYS A 15 -3.75 -8.48 -3.08
CA LYS A 15 -3.97 -9.91 -3.35
C LYS A 15 -2.70 -10.64 -3.78
N THR A 16 -1.88 -10.04 -4.64
CA THR A 16 -0.72 -10.73 -5.26
C THR A 16 0.60 -10.48 -4.52
N ALA A 17 0.74 -9.36 -3.83
CA ALA A 17 1.96 -8.96 -3.15
C ALA A 17 1.91 -9.23 -1.64
N THR A 18 1.41 -10.40 -1.23
CA THR A 18 1.17 -10.74 0.20
C THR A 18 2.41 -10.59 1.08
N LYS A 19 3.61 -10.90 0.56
CA LYS A 19 4.88 -10.71 1.27
C LYS A 19 5.19 -9.23 1.48
N GLU A 20 5.11 -8.42 0.42
CA GLU A 20 5.33 -6.98 0.52
C GLU A 20 4.26 -6.28 1.37
N VAL A 21 3.01 -6.74 1.30
CA VAL A 21 1.90 -6.23 2.11
C VAL A 21 2.13 -6.50 3.59
N LYS A 22 2.63 -7.68 3.95
CA LYS A 22 3.00 -8.01 5.33
C LYS A 22 4.14 -7.09 5.80
N LYS A 23 5.18 -6.95 4.99
CA LYS A 23 6.32 -6.07 5.29
C LYS A 23 5.91 -4.59 5.41
N ALA A 24 5.04 -4.11 4.53
CA ALA A 24 4.47 -2.77 4.60
C ALA A 24 3.64 -2.58 5.87
N ARG A 25 2.95 -3.61 6.34
CA ARG A 25 2.21 -3.59 7.61
C ARG A 25 3.15 -3.47 8.81
N ASP A 26 4.24 -4.22 8.83
CA ASP A 26 5.28 -4.11 9.87
C ASP A 26 5.92 -2.72 9.86
N ILE A 27 6.29 -2.19 8.68
CA ILE A 27 6.81 -0.83 8.53
C ILE A 27 5.81 0.23 9.05
N ILE A 28 4.49 0.07 8.82
CA ILE A 28 3.49 0.99 9.38
C ILE A 28 3.53 1.03 10.91
N ILE A 29 3.84 -0.11 11.55
CA ILE A 29 3.84 -0.27 13.01
C ILE A 29 5.17 0.23 13.59
N GLU A 30 6.31 -0.14 12.98
CA GLU A 30 7.65 0.15 13.51
C GLU A 30 8.18 1.54 13.13
N GLU A 31 8.02 1.94 11.87
CA GLU A 31 8.60 3.17 11.34
C GLU A 31 7.56 4.26 11.10
N GLY A 32 6.39 3.87 10.61
CA GLY A 32 5.26 4.74 10.36
C GLY A 32 4.79 4.77 8.91
N ARG A 33 3.69 5.52 8.70
CA ARG A 33 2.95 5.49 7.42
C ARG A 33 3.73 6.03 6.23
N SER A 34 4.57 7.05 6.42
CA SER A 34 5.29 7.68 5.30
C SER A 34 6.27 6.72 4.64
N GLN A 35 7.02 5.94 5.44
CA GLN A 35 7.97 4.94 4.95
C GLN A 35 7.26 3.77 4.27
N ALA A 36 6.13 3.33 4.83
CA ALA A 36 5.31 2.30 4.21
C ALA A 36 4.76 2.74 2.84
N VAL A 37 4.42 4.02 2.67
CA VAL A 37 3.97 4.54 1.37
C VAL A 37 5.10 4.49 0.35
N SER A 38 6.31 4.91 0.70
CA SER A 38 7.47 4.80 -0.20
C SER A 38 7.75 3.35 -0.58
N PHE A 39 7.83 2.45 0.40
CA PHE A 39 8.07 1.02 0.16
C PHE A 39 7.03 0.39 -0.78
N VAL A 40 5.74 0.67 -0.56
CA VAL A 40 4.67 0.15 -1.43
C VAL A 40 4.73 0.79 -2.82
N CYS A 41 5.11 2.07 -2.92
CA CYS A 41 5.33 2.74 -4.20
C CYS A 41 6.41 2.02 -5.01
N ASP A 42 7.58 1.81 -4.41
CA ASP A 42 8.73 1.15 -5.03
C ASP A 42 8.38 -0.28 -5.45
N ALA A 43 7.64 -1.02 -4.61
CA ALA A 43 7.19 -2.37 -4.93
C ALA A 43 6.20 -2.41 -6.12
N ILE A 44 5.30 -1.42 -6.21
CA ILE A 44 4.39 -1.29 -7.35
C ILE A 44 5.17 -0.91 -8.60
N GLU A 45 6.06 0.07 -8.51
CA GLU A 45 6.92 0.52 -9.61
C GLU A 45 7.78 -0.64 -10.14
N ALA A 46 8.43 -1.40 -9.27
CA ALA A 46 9.22 -2.57 -9.64
C ALA A 46 8.40 -3.68 -10.33
N LYS A 47 7.14 -3.89 -9.93
CA LYS A 47 6.28 -4.95 -10.50
C LYS A 47 5.53 -4.55 -11.75
N THR A 48 5.19 -3.27 -11.89
CA THR A 48 4.28 -2.79 -12.94
C THR A 48 4.93 -1.81 -13.90
N GLY A 49 6.13 -1.29 -13.57
CA GLY A 49 6.78 -0.22 -14.31
C GLY A 49 6.04 1.12 -14.25
N LEU A 50 5.07 1.27 -13.34
CA LEU A 50 4.27 2.49 -13.24
C LEU A 50 5.10 3.65 -12.67
N PRO A 51 4.99 4.86 -13.26
CA PRO A 51 5.71 6.01 -12.77
C PRO A 51 5.24 6.43 -11.38
N SER A 52 6.12 7.13 -10.65
CA SER A 52 5.86 7.44 -9.23
C SER A 52 4.65 8.34 -8.98
N SER A 53 4.22 9.07 -10.01
CA SER A 53 2.97 9.85 -10.06
C SER A 53 1.71 8.98 -9.90
N VAL A 54 1.75 7.73 -10.36
CA VAL A 54 0.67 6.74 -10.23
C VAL A 54 0.89 5.86 -9.00
N CYS A 55 2.12 5.46 -8.67
CA CYS A 55 2.36 4.59 -7.51
C CYS A 55 2.03 5.29 -6.19
N ARG A 56 2.30 6.60 -6.04
CA ARG A 56 2.05 7.34 -4.78
C ARG A 56 0.61 7.24 -4.30
N PRO A 57 -0.41 7.60 -5.10
CA PRO A 57 -1.79 7.52 -4.66
C PRO A 57 -2.25 6.07 -4.45
N VAL A 58 -1.73 5.09 -5.21
CA VAL A 58 -2.02 3.66 -5.00
C VAL A 58 -1.46 3.20 -3.65
N ALA A 59 -0.18 3.47 -3.40
CA ALA A 59 0.51 3.13 -2.15
C ALA A 59 -0.14 3.78 -0.94
N LYS A 60 -0.51 5.06 -1.04
CA LYS A 60 -1.25 5.78 0.02
C LYS A 60 -2.56 5.08 0.34
N ASN A 61 -3.29 4.60 -0.66
CA ASN A 61 -4.56 3.90 -0.48
C ASN A 61 -4.37 2.51 0.16
N VAL A 62 -3.34 1.77 -0.26
CA VAL A 62 -2.93 0.48 0.34
C VAL A 62 -2.58 0.66 1.82
N VAL A 63 -1.67 1.59 2.12
CA VAL A 63 -1.23 1.89 3.50
C VAL A 63 -2.39 2.38 4.36
N GLN A 64 -3.30 3.18 3.82
CA GLN A 64 -4.48 3.63 4.55
C GLN A 64 -5.43 2.46 4.87
N THR A 65 -5.59 1.52 3.94
CA THR A 65 -6.38 0.29 4.13
C THR A 65 -5.75 -0.59 5.21
N LEU A 66 -4.44 -0.83 5.13
CA LEU A 66 -3.69 -1.59 6.13
C LEU A 66 -3.74 -0.93 7.50
N SER A 67 -3.60 0.39 7.57
CA SER A 67 -3.71 1.15 8.81
C SER A 67 -5.09 1.01 9.46
N LYS A 68 -6.16 0.97 8.66
CA LYS A 68 -7.53 0.73 9.17
C LYS A 68 -7.69 -0.70 9.70
N GLU A 69 -7.18 -1.69 8.98
CA GLU A 69 -7.17 -3.10 9.40
C GLU A 69 -6.39 -3.29 10.71
N ILE A 70 -5.21 -2.70 10.82
CA ILE A 70 -4.40 -2.71 12.05
C ILE A 70 -5.18 -2.09 13.22
N ARG A 71 -5.75 -0.89 13.03
CA ARG A 71 -6.58 -0.25 14.06
C ARG A 71 -7.82 -1.05 14.44
N LYS A 72 -8.44 -1.75 13.47
CA LYS A 72 -9.59 -2.63 13.74
C LYS A 72 -9.20 -3.82 14.63
N LYS A 73 -8.02 -4.39 14.43
CA LYS A 73 -7.48 -5.47 15.29
C LYS A 73 -7.01 -4.98 16.67
N LEU A 74 -6.70 -3.69 16.80
CA LEU A 74 -6.28 -3.07 18.06
C LEU A 74 -7.44 -2.48 18.88
N LYS A 75 -8.68 -2.51 18.36
CA LYS A 75 -9.84 -2.06 19.13
C LYS A 75 -10.34 -3.24 19.99
N PRO A 76 -10.36 -3.11 21.33
CA PRO A 76 -10.89 -4.13 22.24
C PRO A 76 -12.39 -4.35 22.05
#